data_AF-A0A7J9WKX9-F1
#
_entry.id   AF-A0A7J9WKX9-F1
#
_cell.length_a   1.000
_cell.length_b   1.000
_cell.length_c   1.000
_cell.angle_alpha   90.00
_cell.angle_beta   90.00
_cell.angle_gamma   90.00
#
_symmetry.space_group_name_H-M   'P 1'
#
loop_
_entity.id
_entity.type
_entity.pdbx_description
1 polymer ?
#
loop_
_entity_poly.entity_id
_entity_poly.type
_entity_poly.pdbx_seq_one_letter_code
_entity_poly.pdbx_strand_id
1 'polypeptide(L)' 'PSTRRTDLVRKRDLYERFGVPEYWFVDLDADRVEVHRLVEGRFAPPVVLGRDAKLTSDLLPGFVLPVADLLDADGG' A
#
# COMPACT_ATOMS: atom_id res chain seq x y z
N PRO A 1 -15.16 -17.37 -2.17
CA PRO A 1 -13.99 -16.69 -2.76
C PRO A 1 -14.40 -15.58 -3.76
N SER A 2 -14.90 -14.45 -3.25
CA SER A 2 -15.20 -13.21 -4.02
C SER A 2 -15.07 -11.94 -3.17
N THR A 3 -14.56 -12.07 -1.94
CA THR A 3 -14.64 -11.05 -0.89
C THR A 3 -13.39 -10.17 -0.80
N ARG A 4 -12.19 -10.72 -1.01
CA ARG A 4 -10.93 -9.96 -0.82
C ARG A 4 -10.75 -8.84 -1.86
N ARG A 5 -10.86 -9.15 -3.16
CA ARG A 5 -10.69 -8.15 -4.22
C ARG A 5 -11.79 -7.06 -4.19
N THR A 6 -13.03 -7.43 -3.88
CA THR A 6 -14.14 -6.49 -3.76
C THR A 6 -13.99 -5.55 -2.56
N ASP A 7 -13.53 -6.08 -1.42
CA ASP A 7 -13.28 -5.28 -0.21
C ASP A 7 -12.13 -4.29 -0.41
N LEU A 8 -11.07 -4.71 -1.11
CA LEU A 8 -9.92 -3.85 -1.41
C LEU A 8 -10.29 -2.68 -2.33
N VAL A 9 -11.07 -2.94 -3.38
CA VAL A 9 -11.56 -1.86 -4.26
C VAL A 9 -12.45 -0.90 -3.48
N ARG A 10 -13.37 -1.41 -2.66
CA ARG A 10 -14.26 -0.57 -1.84
C ARG A 10 -13.50 0.28 -0.83
N LYS A 11 -12.50 -0.29 -0.13
CA LYS A 11 -11.68 0.45 0.84
C LYS A 11 -10.82 1.49 0.16
N ARG A 12 -10.19 1.16 -0.97
CA ARG A 12 -9.41 2.13 -1.76
C ARG A 12 -10.27 3.32 -2.19
N ASP A 13 -11.45 3.05 -2.77
CA ASP A 13 -12.34 4.13 -3.23
C ASP A 13 -12.86 4.96 -2.04
N LEU A 14 -13.07 4.34 -0.87
CA LEU A 14 -13.43 5.05 0.37
C LEU A 14 -12.30 5.96 0.85
N TYR A 15 -11.07 5.45 0.92
CA TYR A 15 -9.89 6.20 1.36
C TYR A 15 -9.54 7.34 0.40
N GLU A 16 -9.69 7.13 -0.90
CA GLU A 16 -9.55 8.18 -1.92
C GLU A 16 -10.56 9.30 -1.66
N ARG A 17 -11.84 8.94 -1.48
CA ARG A 17 -12.91 9.92 -1.25
C ARG A 17 -12.74 10.72 0.03
N PHE A 18 -12.16 10.12 1.07
CA PHE A 18 -11.85 10.82 2.32
C PHE A 18 -10.49 11.53 2.32
N GLY A 19 -9.75 11.48 1.21
CA GLY A 19 -8.51 12.24 1.05
C GLY A 19 -7.33 11.67 1.84
N VAL A 20 -7.28 10.35 2.03
CA VAL A 20 -6.12 9.70 2.65
C VAL A 20 -4.90 9.94 1.75
N PRO A 21 -3.84 10.61 2.22
CA PRO A 21 -2.77 11.04 1.32
C PRO A 21 -1.90 9.89 0.82
N GLU A 22 -1.75 8.83 1.61
CA GLU A 22 -0.95 7.66 1.27
C GLU A 22 -1.61 6.39 1.84
N TYR A 23 -1.75 5.35 0.99
CA TYR A 23 -2.36 4.07 1.33
C TYR A 23 -1.46 2.93 0.83
N TRP A 24 -1.05 2.03 1.73
CA TRP A 24 -0.20 0.88 1.40
C TRP A 24 -1.03 -0.40 1.44
N PHE A 25 -1.00 -1.15 0.35
CA PHE A 25 -1.62 -2.45 0.26
C PHE A 25 -0.54 -3.54 0.25
N VAL A 26 -0.52 -4.37 1.29
CA VAL A 26 0.42 -5.49 1.44
C VAL A 26 -0.22 -6.76 0.88
N ASP A 27 0.40 -7.35 -0.14
CA ASP A 27 -0.04 -8.57 -0.79
C ASP A 27 0.97 -9.69 -0.53
N LEU A 28 0.73 -10.46 0.54
CA LEU A 28 1.58 -11.56 0.97
C LEU A 28 1.63 -12.70 -0.06
N ASP A 29 0.53 -12.95 -0.77
CA ASP A 29 0.47 -14.02 -1.77
C ASP A 29 1.32 -13.68 -3.01
N ALA A 30 1.39 -12.38 -3.34
CA ALA A 30 2.19 -11.87 -4.46
C ALA A 30 3.58 -11.33 -4.04
N ASP A 31 3.98 -11.49 -2.77
CA ASP A 31 5.24 -11.03 -2.17
C ASP A 31 5.61 -9.57 -2.51
N ARG A 32 4.63 -8.66 -2.39
CA ARG A 32 4.78 -7.26 -2.79
C ARG A 32 3.94 -6.29 -1.97
N VAL A 33 4.32 -5.01 -2.03
CA VAL A 33 3.55 -3.90 -1.48
C VAL A 33 3.20 -2.89 -2.58
N GLU A 34 1.95 -2.46 -2.63
CA GLU A 34 1.49 -1.39 -3.52
C GLU A 34 1.29 -0.10 -2.73
N VAL A 35 1.99 0.97 -3.11
CA VAL A 35 1.90 2.29 -2.49
C VAL A 35 1.05 3.20 -3.37
N HIS A 36 -0.15 3.53 -2.89
CA HIS A 36 -1.09 4.46 -3.52
C HIS A 36 -0.92 5.85 -2.89
N ARG A 37 -0.68 6.88 -3.71
CA ARG A 37 -0.53 8.26 -3.25
C ARG A 37 -1.60 9.15 -3.86
N LEU A 38 -2.20 10.00 -3.03
CA LEU A 38 -3.26 10.89 -3.45
C LEU A 38 -2.65 12.10 -4.18
N VAL A 39 -3.02 12.28 -5.44
CA VAL A 39 -2.63 13.39 -6.28
C VAL A 39 -3.91 14.05 -6.79
N GLU A 40 -4.11 15.33 -6.46
CA GLU A 40 -5.27 16.10 -6.92
C GLU A 40 -6.63 15.43 -6.62
N GLY A 41 -6.73 14.77 -5.45
CA GLY A 41 -7.96 14.14 -4.98
C GLY A 41 -8.25 12.75 -5.56
N ARG A 42 -7.29 12.13 -6.25
CA ARG A 42 -7.36 10.72 -6.71
C ARG A 42 -6.07 9.98 -6.43
N PHE A 43 -6.14 8.67 -6.21
CA PHE A 43 -4.92 7.87 -6.13
C PHE A 43 -4.27 7.75 -7.51
N ALA A 44 -3.01 8.13 -7.59
CA ALA A 44 -2.16 7.85 -8.74
C ALA A 44 -1.95 6.33 -8.89
N PRO A 45 -1.51 5.84 -10.07
CA PRO A 45 -1.10 4.45 -10.23
C PRO A 45 -0.10 4.06 -9.12
N PRO A 46 -0.30 2.90 -8.47
CA PRO A 46 0.51 2.55 -7.33
C PRO A 46 1.96 2.29 -7.73
N VAL A 47 2.88 2.65 -6.84
CA VAL A 47 4.24 2.16 -6.91
C VAL A 47 4.26 0.75 -6.33
N VAL A 48 4.69 -0.23 -7.14
CA VAL A 48 4.80 -1.63 -6.70
C VAL A 48 6.23 -1.88 -6.23
N LEU A 49 6.36 -2.33 -4.99
CA LEU A 49 7.62 -2.61 -4.33
C LEU A 49 7.73 -4.10 -4.02
N GLY A 50 8.80 -4.72 -4.51
CA GLY A 50 9.14 -6.10 -4.15
C GLY A 50 9.85 -6.19 -2.80
N ARG A 51 10.06 -7.41 -2.32
CA ARG A 51 10.71 -7.72 -1.04
C ARG A 51 12.09 -7.07 -0.84
N ASP A 52 12.86 -6.90 -1.90
CA ASP A 52 14.20 -6.29 -1.89
C ASP A 52 14.17 -4.75 -1.84
N ALA A 53 13.00 -4.15 -1.99
CA ALA A 53 12.83 -2.71 -1.98
C ALA A 53 12.71 -2.14 -0.56
N LYS A 54 12.84 -0.82 -0.50
CA LYS A 54 12.56 -0.01 0.69
C LYS A 54 11.36 0.86 0.40
N LEU A 55 10.39 0.81 1.30
CA LEU A 55 9.25 1.71 1.29
C LEU A 55 9.64 3.03 1.95
N THR A 56 9.28 4.13 1.31
CA THR A 56 9.41 5.50 1.85
C THR A 56 8.06 6.19 1.84
N SER A 57 7.84 7.09 2.81
CA SER A 57 6.62 7.89 2.90
C SER A 57 6.90 9.34 2.57
N ASP A 58 6.09 9.93 1.70
CA ASP A 58 6.20 11.36 1.37
C ASP A 58 5.67 12.24 2.53
N LEU A 59 4.85 11.66 3.42
CA LEU A 59 4.28 12.34 4.59
C LEU A 59 5.22 12.37 5.79
N LEU A 60 6.19 11.45 5.85
CA LEU A 60 7.09 11.27 6.97
C LEU A 60 8.54 11.38 6.47
N PRO A 61 9.11 12.60 6.43
CA PRO A 61 10.47 12.79 5.97
C PRO A 61 11.48 11.91 6.72
N GLY A 62 12.28 11.14 5.98
CA GLY A 62 13.26 10.22 6.55
C GLY A 62 12.69 8.85 6.97
N PHE A 63 11.39 8.61 6.83
CA PHE A 63 10.81 7.29 7.04
C PHE A 63 11.26 6.31 5.96
N VAL A 64 11.84 5.19 6.39
CA VAL A 64 12.28 4.09 5.53
C VAL A 64 11.92 2.79 6.21
N LEU A 65 11.21 1.90 5.51
CA LEU A 65 10.83 0.59 6.00
C LEU A 65 11.21 -0.47 4.96
N PRO A 66 12.06 -1.46 5.30
CA PRO A 66 12.29 -2.59 4.42
C PRO A 66 10.99 -3.32 4.11
N VAL A 67 10.75 -3.63 2.83
CA VAL A 67 9.49 -4.31 2.44
C VAL A 67 9.44 -5.73 2.99
N ALA A 68 10.58 -6.41 3.10
CA ALA A 68 10.70 -7.71 3.75
C ALA A 68 10.07 -7.73 5.16
N ASP A 69 10.34 -6.71 5.99
CA ASP A 69 9.83 -6.64 7.36
C ASP A 69 8.29 -6.59 7.41
N LEU A 70 7.65 -5.94 6.42
CA LEU A 70 6.19 -5.92 6.28
C LEU A 70 5.62 -7.26 5.83
N LEU A 71 6.32 -7.95 4.93
CA LEU A 71 5.88 -9.23 4.36
C LEU A 71 6.08 -10.38 5.36
N ASP A 72 7.02 -10.25 6.29
CA ASP A 72 7.34 -11.28 7.29
C ASP A 72 6.53 -11.11 8.59
N ALA A 73 5.78 -10.00 8.75
CA ALA A 73 5.05 -9.65 9.97
C ALA A 73 3.91 -10.63 10.35
N ASP A 74 3.43 -11.45 9.40
CA ASP A 74 2.40 -12.49 9.63
C ASP A 74 3.00 -13.92 9.78
N GLY A 75 4.33 -14.06 9.87
CA GLY A 75 5.06 -15.33 9.85
C GLY A 75 5.64 -15.83 11.18
N GLY A 76 5.14 -15.35 12.33
CA GLY A 76 5.58 -15.76 13.68
C GLY A 76 4.78 -16.91 14.28
#